data_AF-A0A8H9FX32-F1
#
_entry.id   AF-A0A8H9FX32-F1
#
_cell.length_a   1.000
_cell.length_b   1.000
_cell.length_c   1.000
_cell.angle_alpha   90.00
_cell.angle_beta   90.00
_cell.angle_gamma   90.00
#
_symmetry.space_group_name_H-M   'P 1'
#
loop_
_entity.id
_entity.type
_entity.pdbx_description
1 polymer ?
#
loop_
_entity_poly.entity_id
_entity_poly.type
_entity_poly.pdbx_seq_one_letter_code
_entity_poly.pdbx_strand_id
1 'polypeptide(L)'
;MARANGKFRERPEGGYDFILNEDSSGFRIDLFSTRGFLPALRFHSEDKAFSSEWTMGLDEINEYKAKNGGFVDLDHVFERNFLIPLSQRDPDFYSRVKDLGIEEFTERMLQIREEIDAIKLFMAEFREAEKSIKRQQSISWKEALSAFSYAINYPAKHLSAEDMVRHKKVLMPLISIVIASLPQASYHEMIALYEQDLLRNYAVGEESEFVPNATGSGCKVTFVDDEGDRFEENYEIFVDAIGQRPMHFNDLPFDGLKTGKVTSGFLFFKDEENAKKHVENDAANVYRDDMGKYFMKVTGLAINDNFQALDRFGAVNPSLFIMAVPFISGVNPDFSGLDFCDTAAERIANMLGNNDMD
;
A
#
# COMPACT_ATOMS: atom_id res chain seq x y z
N MET A 1 25.24 -1.16 -2.56
CA MET A 1 25.88 -0.10 -3.36
C MET A 1 26.85 0.72 -2.51
N ALA A 2 26.42 1.42 -1.46
CA ALA A 2 27.30 2.26 -0.63
C ALA A 2 28.55 1.53 -0.09
N ARG A 3 28.38 0.35 0.54
CA ARG A 3 29.50 -0.46 1.08
C ARG A 3 30.52 -0.95 0.03
N ALA A 4 30.18 -0.91 -1.25
CA ALA A 4 31.12 -1.23 -2.32
C ALA A 4 32.00 -0.02 -2.71
N ASN A 5 31.54 1.19 -2.41
CA ASN A 5 32.17 2.46 -2.80
C ASN A 5 32.79 3.22 -1.60
N GLY A 6 32.67 2.67 -0.40
CA GLY A 6 33.15 3.30 0.82
C GLY A 6 32.86 2.49 2.07
N LYS A 7 33.06 3.11 3.24
CA LYS A 7 32.91 2.47 4.54
C LYS A 7 32.11 3.35 5.50
N PHE A 8 31.17 2.72 6.21
CA PHE A 8 30.52 3.35 7.36
C PHE A 8 31.42 3.21 8.59
N ARG A 9 31.54 4.29 9.36
CA ARG A 9 32.25 4.33 10.64
C ARG A 9 31.29 4.80 11.72
N GLU A 10 31.13 4.02 12.79
CA GLU A 10 30.29 4.41 13.92
C GLU A 10 30.78 5.71 14.57
N ARG A 11 29.84 6.59 14.93
CA ARG A 11 30.12 7.79 15.72
C ARG A 11 30.06 7.45 17.22
N PRO A 12 30.88 8.09 18.07
CA PRO A 12 30.83 7.92 19.52
C PRO A 12 29.44 8.18 20.14
N GLU A 13 28.69 9.13 19.58
CA GLU A 13 27.35 9.54 20.01
C GLU A 13 26.21 8.71 19.38
N GLY A 14 26.54 7.75 18.51
CA GLY A 14 25.58 6.94 17.75
C GLY A 14 25.40 7.41 16.30
N GLY A 15 25.03 6.48 15.42
CA GLY A 15 24.96 6.70 13.98
C GLY A 15 26.29 6.46 13.26
N TYR A 16 26.39 6.90 11.99
CA TYR A 16 27.53 6.64 11.14
C TYR A 16 28.07 7.91 10.46
N ASP A 17 29.38 7.96 10.26
CA ASP A 17 30.02 8.69 9.17
C ASP A 17 30.14 7.75 7.95
N PHE A 18 30.10 8.31 6.74
CA PHE A 18 30.49 7.57 5.54
C PHE A 18 31.79 8.12 4.97
N ILE A 19 32.73 7.23 4.68
CA ILE A 19 34.02 7.55 4.07
C ILE A 19 34.04 6.93 2.67
N LEU A 20 33.99 7.78 1.64
CA LEU A 20 34.10 7.37 0.25
C LEU A 20 35.51 6.85 -0.06
N ASN A 21 35.62 5.78 -0.85
CA ASN A 21 36.91 5.31 -1.32
C ASN A 21 37.47 6.28 -2.39
N GLU A 22 38.80 6.41 -2.45
CA GLU A 22 39.47 7.32 -3.39
C GLU A 22 39.18 7.01 -4.86
N ASP A 23 38.98 5.73 -5.19
CA ASP A 23 38.64 5.25 -6.54
C ASP A 23 37.15 5.42 -6.90
N SER A 24 36.33 5.90 -5.97
CA SER A 24 34.87 5.99 -6.10
C SER A 24 34.38 7.45 -6.17
N SER A 25 35.22 8.39 -6.62
CA SER A 25 34.97 9.84 -6.56
C SER A 25 33.72 10.35 -7.30
N GLY A 26 33.13 9.54 -8.19
CA GLY A 26 31.88 9.85 -8.91
C GLY A 26 30.62 9.19 -8.34
N PHE A 27 30.75 8.45 -7.23
CA PHE A 27 29.62 7.72 -6.66
C PHE A 27 28.58 8.66 -6.04
N ARG A 28 27.31 8.48 -6.41
CA ARG A 28 26.14 9.12 -5.80
C ARG A 28 24.94 8.18 -5.94
N ILE A 29 23.98 8.30 -5.03
CA ILE A 29 22.68 7.65 -5.13
C ILE A 29 21.62 8.74 -5.27
N ASP A 30 20.83 8.67 -6.32
CA ASP A 30 19.65 9.52 -6.51
C ASP A 30 18.39 8.66 -6.36
N LEU A 31 17.52 9.06 -5.44
CA LEU A 31 16.23 8.45 -5.20
C LEU A 31 15.15 9.23 -5.95
N PHE A 32 14.28 8.53 -6.65
CA PHE A 32 13.18 9.10 -7.40
C PHE A 32 11.85 8.53 -6.87
N SER A 33 10.89 9.41 -6.59
CA SER A 33 9.52 8.99 -6.27
C SER A 33 8.51 10.05 -6.70
N THR A 34 7.26 9.66 -6.94
CA THR A 34 6.27 10.57 -7.55
C THR A 34 5.96 11.84 -6.76
N ARG A 35 6.27 11.85 -5.46
CA ARG A 35 6.06 12.99 -4.55
C ARG A 35 7.29 13.29 -3.69
N GLY A 36 8.43 12.67 -3.98
CA GLY A 36 9.66 12.84 -3.20
C GLY A 36 9.58 12.33 -1.76
N PHE A 37 8.53 11.59 -1.38
CA PHE A 37 8.34 11.17 -0.01
C PHE A 37 9.28 10.02 0.38
N LEU A 38 9.86 10.13 1.57
CA LEU A 38 10.56 9.04 2.22
C LEU A 38 9.59 8.23 3.10
N PRO A 39 9.75 6.89 3.18
CA PRO A 39 8.92 6.07 4.06
C PRO A 39 9.08 6.49 5.53
N ALA A 40 8.03 6.24 6.33
CA ALA A 40 8.11 6.40 7.76
C ALA A 40 9.17 5.47 8.38
N LEU A 41 9.55 5.73 9.62
CA LEU A 41 10.52 4.91 10.36
C LEU A 41 9.82 3.97 11.33
N ARG A 42 10.38 2.77 11.47
CA ARG A 42 9.85 1.74 12.36
C ARG A 42 9.85 2.26 13.79
N PHE A 43 8.69 2.24 14.43
CA PHE A 43 8.48 2.67 15.81
C PHE A 43 8.08 1.47 16.68
N HIS A 44 7.80 1.68 17.97
CA HIS A 44 7.31 0.61 18.84
C HIS A 44 5.86 0.26 18.50
N SER A 45 5.59 -0.97 18.11
CA SER A 45 4.21 -1.48 17.96
C SER A 45 3.82 -2.25 19.21
N GLU A 46 2.59 -2.05 19.67
CA GLU A 46 1.99 -2.81 20.76
C GLU A 46 1.52 -4.19 20.26
N ASP A 47 1.70 -5.23 21.08
CA ASP A 47 1.55 -6.65 20.68
C ASP A 47 0.17 -7.03 20.08
N LYS A 48 -0.86 -6.20 20.27
CA LYS A 48 -2.25 -6.48 19.83
C LYS A 48 -2.67 -5.75 18.55
N ALA A 49 -1.75 -5.07 17.86
CA ALA A 49 -2.10 -4.21 16.72
C ALA A 49 -2.69 -4.94 15.50
N PHE A 50 -2.57 -6.28 15.41
CA PHE A 50 -2.96 -7.07 14.22
C PHE A 50 -3.86 -8.28 14.52
N SER A 51 -4.61 -8.28 15.62
CA SER A 51 -5.47 -9.43 15.95
C SER A 51 -6.65 -9.59 14.96
N SER A 52 -7.14 -10.81 14.77
CA SER A 52 -8.31 -11.09 13.95
C SER A 52 -9.60 -10.41 14.46
N GLU A 53 -9.66 -10.06 15.76
CA GLU A 53 -10.77 -9.32 16.38
C GLU A 53 -10.95 -7.92 15.79
N TRP A 54 -9.88 -7.37 15.20
CA TRP A 54 -9.92 -6.11 14.49
C TRP A 54 -10.62 -6.26 13.14
N THR A 55 -10.64 -7.44 12.52
CA THR A 55 -11.29 -7.60 11.21
C THR A 55 -12.82 -7.73 11.34
N MET A 56 -13.56 -7.43 10.26
CA MET A 56 -14.98 -7.78 10.22
C MET A 56 -15.15 -9.27 9.94
N GLY A 57 -15.94 -9.95 10.77
CA GLY A 57 -16.34 -11.34 10.54
C GLY A 57 -17.27 -11.46 9.33
N LEU A 58 -17.40 -12.66 8.74
CA LEU A 58 -18.28 -12.87 7.60
C LEU A 58 -19.76 -12.60 7.95
N ASP A 59 -20.19 -13.01 9.15
CA ASP A 59 -21.54 -12.76 9.64
C ASP A 59 -21.80 -11.25 9.80
N GLU A 60 -20.84 -10.52 10.39
CA GLU A 60 -20.90 -9.06 10.52
C GLU A 60 -21.01 -8.37 9.15
N ILE A 61 -20.20 -8.80 8.17
CA ILE A 61 -20.26 -8.31 6.78
C ILE A 61 -21.64 -8.56 6.18
N ASN A 62 -22.19 -9.78 6.32
CA ASN A 62 -23.48 -10.15 5.76
C ASN A 62 -24.63 -9.35 6.39
N GLU A 63 -24.62 -9.21 7.72
CA GLU A 63 -25.61 -8.41 8.45
C GLU A 63 -25.56 -6.93 8.05
N TYR A 64 -24.35 -6.38 7.87
CA TYR A 64 -24.19 -5.01 7.42
C TYR A 64 -24.71 -4.83 5.99
N LYS A 65 -24.31 -5.70 5.05
CA LYS A 65 -24.74 -5.65 3.64
C LYS A 65 -26.26 -5.75 3.50
N ALA A 66 -26.91 -6.59 4.30
CA ALA A 66 -28.36 -6.76 4.28
C ALA A 66 -29.12 -5.45 4.58
N LYS A 67 -28.51 -4.52 5.31
CA LYS A 67 -29.08 -3.22 5.68
C LYS A 67 -28.59 -2.07 4.79
N ASN A 68 -27.50 -2.26 4.04
CA ASN A 68 -26.78 -1.20 3.32
C ASN A 68 -26.66 -1.49 1.82
N GLY A 69 -27.77 -1.91 1.20
CA GLY A 69 -27.84 -2.04 -0.26
C GLY A 69 -26.96 -3.15 -0.86
N GLY A 70 -26.51 -4.11 -0.04
CA GLY A 70 -25.65 -5.21 -0.48
C GLY A 70 -24.15 -4.91 -0.44
N PHE A 71 -23.73 -3.77 0.12
CA PHE A 71 -22.33 -3.36 0.20
C PHE A 71 -21.88 -3.13 1.64
N VAL A 72 -20.57 -3.17 1.85
CA VAL A 72 -19.93 -2.59 3.03
C VAL A 72 -19.41 -1.21 2.64
N ASP A 73 -19.77 -0.18 3.40
CA ASP A 73 -19.33 1.18 3.10
C ASP A 73 -17.92 1.41 3.64
N LEU A 74 -17.05 2.02 2.84
CA LEU A 74 -15.65 2.27 3.23
C LEU A 74 -15.56 3.12 4.51
N ASP A 75 -16.43 4.13 4.63
CA ASP A 75 -16.46 5.04 5.78
C ASP A 75 -16.84 4.29 7.08
N HIS A 76 -17.68 3.26 6.99
CA HIS A 76 -18.01 2.41 8.14
C HIS A 76 -16.80 1.61 8.61
N VAL A 77 -16.04 1.03 7.67
CA VAL A 77 -14.78 0.33 8.00
C VAL A 77 -13.79 1.31 8.61
N PHE A 78 -13.65 2.53 8.07
CA PHE A 78 -12.77 3.57 8.62
C PHE A 78 -13.16 3.97 10.04
N GLU A 79 -14.44 4.22 10.31
CA GLU A 79 -14.91 4.54 11.65
C GLU A 79 -14.62 3.41 12.63
N ARG A 80 -15.02 2.17 12.27
CA ARG A 80 -14.86 0.97 13.10
C ARG A 80 -13.40 0.65 13.41
N ASN A 81 -12.54 0.74 12.40
CA ASN A 81 -11.20 0.19 12.45
C ASN A 81 -10.09 1.21 12.68
N PHE A 82 -10.37 2.49 12.47
CA PHE A 82 -9.40 3.56 12.67
C PHE A 82 -9.87 4.54 13.76
N LEU A 83 -11.05 5.15 13.61
CA LEU A 83 -11.48 6.23 14.51
C LEU A 83 -11.85 5.75 15.92
N ILE A 84 -12.67 4.70 16.04
CA ILE A 84 -13.08 4.15 17.35
C ILE A 84 -11.85 3.70 18.17
N PRO A 85 -10.92 2.91 17.63
CA PRO A 85 -9.70 2.54 18.34
C PRO A 85 -8.83 3.73 18.74
N LEU A 86 -8.70 4.71 17.85
CA LEU A 86 -7.95 5.92 18.11
C LEU A 86 -8.57 6.74 19.26
N SER A 87 -9.91 6.79 19.35
CA SER A 87 -10.60 7.46 20.46
C SER A 87 -10.25 6.91 21.84
N GLN A 88 -9.92 5.62 21.92
CA GLN A 88 -9.57 4.93 23.16
C GLN A 88 -8.10 5.07 23.52
N ARG A 89 -7.21 5.08 22.50
CA ARG A 89 -5.75 5.13 22.68
C ARG A 89 -5.21 6.55 22.77
N ASP A 90 -5.75 7.47 21.98
CA ASP A 90 -5.29 8.85 21.87
C ASP A 90 -6.50 9.81 21.67
N PRO A 91 -7.23 10.11 22.76
CA PRO A 91 -8.39 11.00 22.71
C PRO A 91 -8.06 12.40 22.16
N ASP A 92 -6.84 12.88 22.41
CA ASP A 92 -6.39 14.20 21.96
C ASP A 92 -6.23 14.21 20.44
N PHE A 93 -5.57 13.20 19.85
CA PHE A 93 -5.49 13.07 18.40
C PHE A 93 -6.86 12.81 17.78
N TYR A 94 -7.65 11.91 18.36
CA TYR A 94 -9.02 11.63 17.91
C TYR A 94 -9.86 12.90 17.84
N SER A 95 -9.81 13.78 18.85
CA SER A 95 -10.57 15.03 18.86
C SER A 95 -10.28 15.95 17.67
N ARG A 96 -9.08 15.84 17.07
CA ARG A 96 -8.64 16.64 15.91
C ARG A 96 -9.06 16.05 14.57
N VAL A 97 -9.42 14.76 14.53
CA VAL A 97 -9.67 14.02 13.27
C VAL A 97 -11.04 13.36 13.20
N LYS A 98 -11.79 13.27 14.31
CA LYS A 98 -13.07 12.55 14.40
C LYS A 98 -14.15 13.05 13.42
N ASP A 99 -14.07 14.32 13.03
CA ASP A 99 -15.05 14.98 12.16
C ASP A 99 -14.55 15.01 10.69
N LEU A 100 -13.38 14.42 10.40
CA LEU A 100 -12.80 14.36 9.06
C LEU A 100 -13.28 13.10 8.33
N GLY A 101 -13.67 13.27 7.06
CA GLY A 101 -13.81 12.15 6.13
C GLY A 101 -12.45 11.52 5.79
N ILE A 102 -12.47 10.38 5.10
CA ILE A 102 -11.24 9.68 4.68
C ILE A 102 -10.35 10.57 3.80
N GLU A 103 -10.97 11.28 2.87
CA GLU A 103 -10.32 12.24 1.98
C GLU A 103 -9.61 13.35 2.76
N GLU A 104 -10.34 14.04 3.63
CA GLU A 104 -9.81 15.16 4.42
C GLU A 104 -8.73 14.71 5.41
N PHE A 105 -8.92 13.54 6.04
CA PHE A 105 -7.91 12.94 6.90
C PHE A 105 -6.63 12.66 6.11
N THR A 106 -6.76 12.02 4.95
CA THR A 106 -5.60 11.61 4.16
C THR A 106 -4.85 12.82 3.60
N GLU A 107 -5.57 13.78 3.05
CA GLU A 107 -5.01 15.05 2.57
C GLU A 107 -4.23 15.75 3.68
N ARG A 108 -4.84 15.92 4.85
CA ARG A 108 -4.19 16.57 6.00
C ARG A 108 -2.91 15.87 6.45
N MET A 109 -2.90 14.54 6.46
CA MET A 109 -1.71 13.77 6.87
C MET A 109 -0.61 13.80 5.82
N LEU A 110 -0.97 13.88 4.53
CA LEU A 110 0.00 13.99 3.43
C LEU A 110 0.54 15.41 3.26
N GLN A 111 -0.25 16.44 3.55
CA GLN A 111 0.15 17.84 3.43
C GLN A 111 1.45 18.15 4.21
N ILE A 112 1.62 17.57 5.40
CA ILE A 112 2.86 17.73 6.20
C ILE A 112 4.09 17.24 5.41
N ARG A 113 3.95 16.20 4.59
CA ARG A 113 5.01 15.62 3.78
C ARG A 113 5.30 16.45 2.52
N GLU A 114 4.33 17.23 2.07
CA GLU A 114 4.50 18.17 0.94
C GLU A 114 5.18 19.47 1.38
N GLU A 115 4.86 19.97 2.57
CA GLU A 115 5.33 21.28 3.04
C GLU A 115 6.76 21.23 3.62
N ILE A 116 7.22 20.06 4.05
CA ILE A 116 8.52 19.88 4.72
C ILE A 116 9.45 19.08 3.82
N ASP A 117 10.67 19.58 3.61
CA ASP A 117 11.76 18.85 2.97
C ASP A 117 11.85 17.40 3.49
N ALA A 118 11.88 16.44 2.56
CA ALA A 118 11.74 15.04 2.86
C ALA A 118 12.82 14.53 3.84
N ILE A 119 14.06 15.00 3.71
CA ILE A 119 15.16 14.60 4.60
C ILE A 119 14.99 15.20 5.99
N LYS A 120 14.60 16.48 6.10
CA LYS A 120 14.29 17.11 7.39
C LYS A 120 13.13 16.42 8.10
N LEU A 121 12.08 16.08 7.37
CA LEU A 121 10.96 15.33 7.93
C LEU A 121 11.41 13.94 8.39
N PHE A 122 12.21 13.23 7.59
CA PHE A 122 12.77 11.93 7.95
C PHE A 122 13.61 11.99 9.24
N MET A 123 14.42 13.03 9.44
CA MET A 123 15.13 13.29 10.69
C MET A 123 14.20 13.58 11.88
N ALA A 124 13.08 14.28 11.66
CA ALA A 124 12.09 14.53 12.70
C ALA A 124 11.34 13.25 13.09
N GLU A 125 10.91 12.46 12.10
CA GLU A 125 10.26 11.17 12.31
C GLU A 125 11.19 10.15 12.99
N PHE A 126 12.50 10.19 12.72
CA PHE A 126 13.47 9.37 13.44
C PHE A 126 13.44 9.67 14.94
N ARG A 127 13.46 10.95 15.34
CA ARG A 127 13.39 11.34 16.75
C ARG A 127 12.06 10.96 17.41
N GLU A 128 10.97 10.99 16.66
CA GLU A 128 9.66 10.51 17.13
C GLU A 128 9.70 8.98 17.37
N ALA A 129 10.20 8.23 16.39
CA ALA A 129 10.33 6.77 16.45
C ALA A 129 11.30 6.32 17.56
N GLU A 130 12.43 6.99 17.75
CA GLU A 130 13.36 6.72 18.86
C GLU A 130 12.70 6.91 20.23
N LYS A 131 11.91 7.98 20.39
CA LYS A 131 11.15 8.21 21.64
C LYS A 131 10.12 7.11 21.85
N SER A 132 9.42 6.72 20.79
CA SER A 132 8.45 5.61 20.81
C SER A 132 9.11 4.31 21.27
N ILE A 133 10.23 3.92 20.66
CA ILE A 133 11.00 2.71 21.01
C ILE A 133 11.51 2.78 22.45
N LYS A 134 12.14 3.90 22.83
CA LYS A 134 12.72 4.06 24.17
C LYS A 134 11.67 4.02 25.28
N ARG A 135 10.47 4.53 25.02
CA ARG A 135 9.35 4.55 25.98
C ARG A 135 8.48 3.29 25.93
N GLN A 136 8.67 2.44 24.92
CA GLN A 136 7.76 1.34 24.61
C GLN A 136 6.31 1.85 24.48
N GLN A 137 6.15 2.93 23.72
CA GLN A 137 4.87 3.58 23.49
C GLN A 137 4.69 3.78 21.99
N SER A 138 3.56 3.35 21.45
CA SER A 138 3.25 3.48 20.04
C SER A 138 3.02 4.94 19.60
N ILE A 139 3.13 5.17 18.29
CA ILE A 139 2.63 6.39 17.66
C ILE A 139 1.19 6.09 17.22
N SER A 140 0.23 6.43 18.08
CA SER A 140 -1.14 5.90 18.07
C SER A 140 -1.83 5.92 16.71
N TRP A 141 -1.74 7.02 15.97
CA TRP A 141 -2.39 7.13 14.65
C TRP A 141 -1.67 6.30 13.57
N LYS A 142 -0.34 6.16 13.62
CA LYS A 142 0.43 5.34 12.66
C LYS A 142 0.13 3.86 12.88
N GLU A 143 0.01 3.44 14.14
CA GLU A 143 -0.39 2.08 14.49
C GLU A 143 -1.86 1.81 14.16
N ALA A 144 -2.78 2.73 14.46
CA ALA A 144 -4.18 2.59 14.07
C ALA A 144 -4.31 2.48 12.54
N LEU A 145 -3.53 3.26 11.77
CA LEU A 145 -3.51 3.16 10.31
C LEU A 145 -2.93 1.82 9.83
N SER A 146 -1.89 1.30 10.50
CA SER A 146 -1.31 -0.02 10.19
C SER A 146 -2.30 -1.16 10.50
N ALA A 147 -3.01 -1.08 11.62
CA ALA A 147 -4.06 -2.03 11.98
C ALA A 147 -5.24 -1.95 11.00
N PHE A 148 -5.62 -0.74 10.60
CA PHE A 148 -6.65 -0.50 9.60
C PHE A 148 -6.29 -1.09 8.23
N SER A 149 -5.04 -0.90 7.77
CA SER A 149 -4.60 -1.43 6.47
C SER A 149 -4.67 -2.96 6.40
N TYR A 150 -4.46 -3.62 7.54
CA TYR A 150 -4.71 -5.05 7.68
C TYR A 150 -6.22 -5.37 7.70
N ALA A 151 -7.01 -4.63 8.49
CA ALA A 151 -8.41 -4.92 8.73
C ALA A 151 -9.29 -4.77 7.49
N ILE A 152 -9.00 -3.78 6.63
CA ILE A 152 -9.80 -3.47 5.44
C ILE A 152 -9.75 -4.57 4.37
N ASN A 153 -8.70 -5.40 4.35
CA ASN A 153 -8.50 -6.43 3.33
C ASN A 153 -9.68 -7.40 3.19
N TYR A 154 -10.37 -7.71 4.29
CA TYR A 154 -11.47 -8.66 4.31
C TYR A 154 -12.79 -8.06 3.82
N PRO A 155 -13.26 -6.90 4.33
CA PRO A 155 -14.43 -6.23 3.78
C PRO A 155 -14.20 -5.64 2.39
N ALA A 156 -12.95 -5.44 1.95
CA ALA A 156 -12.60 -4.86 0.65
C ALA A 156 -13.34 -5.47 -0.56
N LYS A 157 -13.54 -6.80 -0.55
CA LYS A 157 -14.25 -7.54 -1.62
C LYS A 157 -15.74 -7.19 -1.68
N HIS A 158 -16.27 -6.64 -0.60
CA HIS A 158 -17.68 -6.28 -0.41
C HIS A 158 -17.92 -4.77 -0.52
N LEU A 159 -16.86 -3.98 -0.79
CA LEU A 159 -16.99 -2.57 -1.13
C LEU A 159 -17.71 -2.42 -2.47
N SER A 160 -18.35 -1.27 -2.63
CA SER A 160 -18.77 -0.81 -3.95
C SER A 160 -17.54 -0.48 -4.82
N ALA A 161 -17.72 -0.45 -6.14
CA ALA A 161 -16.66 -0.09 -7.07
C ALA A 161 -16.12 1.33 -6.79
N GLU A 162 -16.99 2.29 -6.50
CA GLU A 162 -16.60 3.66 -6.16
C GLU A 162 -15.82 3.74 -4.84
N ASP A 163 -16.18 2.96 -3.81
CA ASP A 163 -15.43 2.89 -2.57
C ASP A 163 -14.08 2.19 -2.73
N MET A 164 -13.99 1.17 -3.59
CA MET A 164 -12.70 0.57 -3.94
C MET A 164 -11.79 1.59 -4.63
N VAL A 165 -12.34 2.43 -5.51
CA VAL A 165 -11.57 3.51 -6.15
C VAL A 165 -11.14 4.54 -5.12
N ARG A 166 -12.04 4.96 -4.21
CA ARG A 166 -11.70 5.86 -3.08
C ARG A 166 -10.56 5.28 -2.25
N HIS A 167 -10.67 4.03 -1.82
CA HIS A 167 -9.63 3.35 -1.05
C HIS A 167 -8.27 3.36 -1.77
N LYS A 168 -8.26 3.00 -3.06
CA LYS A 168 -7.02 2.92 -3.85
C LYS A 168 -6.39 4.27 -4.16
N LYS A 169 -7.19 5.29 -4.49
CA LYS A 169 -6.66 6.60 -4.89
C LYS A 169 -6.32 7.49 -3.71
N VAL A 170 -7.15 7.45 -2.67
CA VAL A 170 -7.04 8.37 -1.53
C VAL A 170 -6.17 7.76 -0.45
N LEU A 171 -6.53 6.57 0.04
CA LEU A 171 -6.01 6.04 1.30
C LEU A 171 -4.74 5.21 1.13
N MET A 172 -4.65 4.40 0.06
CA MET A 172 -3.48 3.57 -0.21
C MET A 172 -2.15 4.35 -0.27
N PRO A 173 -2.06 5.55 -0.88
CA PRO A 173 -0.82 6.34 -0.83
C PRO A 173 -0.33 6.59 0.59
N LEU A 174 -1.19 7.07 1.49
CA LEU A 174 -0.82 7.32 2.88
C LEU A 174 -0.44 6.03 3.61
N ILE A 175 -1.23 4.96 3.44
CA ILE A 175 -0.92 3.64 4.00
C ILE A 175 0.48 3.21 3.56
N SER A 176 0.77 3.23 2.26
CA SER A 176 2.03 2.75 1.70
C SER A 176 3.26 3.43 2.30
N ILE A 177 3.18 4.74 2.57
CA ILE A 177 4.28 5.53 3.15
C ILE A 177 4.48 5.20 4.63
N VAL A 178 3.38 4.97 5.37
CA VAL A 178 3.42 4.79 6.81
C VAL A 178 3.76 3.34 7.19
N ILE A 179 3.17 2.35 6.52
CA ILE A 179 3.33 0.94 6.92
C ILE A 179 4.61 0.31 6.38
N ALA A 180 5.13 0.78 5.24
CA ALA A 180 6.40 0.32 4.67
C ALA A 180 7.61 0.93 5.43
N SER A 181 7.56 0.84 6.75
CA SER A 181 8.46 1.58 7.62
C SER A 181 9.89 1.06 7.54
N LEU A 182 10.84 1.98 7.39
CA LEU A 182 12.26 1.66 7.33
C LEU A 182 12.79 1.29 8.73
N PRO A 183 13.68 0.29 8.83
CA PRO A 183 14.41 0.02 10.06
C PRO A 183 15.22 1.23 10.54
N GLN A 184 15.40 1.36 11.86
CA GLN A 184 16.20 2.43 12.47
C GLN A 184 17.66 2.47 11.94
N ALA A 185 18.24 1.30 11.63
CA ALA A 185 19.58 1.24 11.04
C ALA A 185 19.65 1.89 9.65
N SER A 186 18.59 1.77 8.85
CA SER A 186 18.53 2.38 7.50
C SER A 186 18.60 3.90 7.57
N TYR A 187 17.98 4.52 8.58
CA TYR A 187 18.09 5.96 8.81
C TYR A 187 19.54 6.41 8.95
N HIS A 188 20.32 5.75 9.81
CA HIS A 188 21.70 6.16 10.07
C HIS A 188 22.57 6.06 8.82
N GLU A 189 22.38 5.05 7.99
CA GLU A 189 23.12 4.90 6.73
C GLU A 189 22.71 5.97 5.70
N MET A 190 21.42 6.23 5.56
CA MET A 190 20.91 7.25 4.62
C MET A 190 21.39 8.65 4.99
N ILE A 191 21.32 9.02 6.27
CA ILE A 191 21.79 10.33 6.74
C ILE A 191 23.30 10.48 6.59
N ALA A 192 24.08 9.44 6.88
CA ALA A 192 25.53 9.48 6.69
C ALA A 192 25.93 9.74 5.22
N LEU A 193 25.17 9.21 4.26
CA LEU A 193 25.38 9.47 2.83
C LEU A 193 24.91 10.88 2.43
N TYR A 194 23.75 11.31 2.94
CA TYR A 194 23.21 12.65 2.69
C TYR A 194 24.15 13.75 3.20
N GLU A 195 24.71 13.60 4.40
CA GLU A 195 25.66 14.56 4.99
C GLU A 195 26.98 14.68 4.20
N GLN A 196 27.27 13.75 3.28
CA GLN A 196 28.41 13.78 2.37
C GLN A 196 28.04 14.22 0.94
N ASP A 197 26.80 14.67 0.70
CA ASP A 197 26.23 14.96 -0.64
C ASP A 197 26.28 13.75 -1.60
N LEU A 198 26.20 12.52 -1.05
CA LEU A 198 26.20 11.27 -1.82
C LEU A 198 24.81 10.67 -1.99
N LEU A 199 23.79 11.25 -1.35
CA LEU A 199 22.40 10.83 -1.46
C LEU A 199 21.52 12.04 -1.76
N ARG A 200 20.76 11.97 -2.86
CA ARG A 200 19.76 12.98 -3.22
C ARG A 200 18.40 12.33 -3.41
N ASN A 201 17.37 13.11 -3.22
CA ASN A 201 15.98 12.66 -3.32
C ASN A 201 15.21 13.66 -4.20
N TYR A 202 14.56 13.14 -5.23
CA TYR A 202 13.84 13.90 -6.23
C TYR A 202 12.37 13.46 -6.24
N ALA A 203 11.48 14.44 -6.15
CA ALA A 203 10.11 14.26 -6.57
C ALA A 203 10.05 14.29 -8.10
N VAL A 204 9.30 13.36 -8.69
CA VAL A 204 9.19 13.24 -10.15
C VAL A 204 7.72 13.19 -10.58
N GLY A 205 7.34 14.00 -11.56
CA GLY A 205 5.97 14.00 -12.09
C GLY A 205 5.69 12.88 -13.11
N GLU A 206 4.44 12.76 -13.54
CA GLU A 206 4.00 11.80 -14.59
C GLU A 206 4.72 12.00 -15.94
N GLU A 207 5.22 13.21 -16.19
CA GLU A 207 5.99 13.57 -17.40
C GLU A 207 7.44 13.04 -17.38
N SER A 208 7.85 12.39 -16.29
CA SER A 208 9.22 11.86 -16.14
C SER A 208 9.39 10.56 -16.91
N GLU A 209 10.53 10.42 -17.58
CA GLU A 209 10.85 9.29 -18.43
C GLU A 209 12.08 8.54 -17.88
N PHE A 210 11.95 7.23 -17.73
CA PHE A 210 13.02 6.32 -17.30
C PHE A 210 13.24 5.30 -18.41
N VAL A 211 14.30 5.49 -19.21
CA VAL A 211 14.61 4.63 -20.36
C VAL A 211 15.83 3.77 -20.04
N PRO A 212 15.67 2.46 -19.82
CA PRO A 212 16.80 1.56 -19.66
C PRO A 212 17.76 1.65 -20.85
N ASN A 213 19.06 1.70 -20.58
CA ASN A 213 20.06 1.80 -21.63
C ASN A 213 20.07 0.55 -22.51
N ALA A 214 20.40 0.70 -23.80
CA ALA A 214 20.44 -0.40 -24.77
C ALA A 214 21.44 -1.52 -24.40
N THR A 215 22.42 -1.24 -23.54
CA THR A 215 23.38 -2.21 -23.03
C THR A 215 22.81 -3.16 -21.98
N GLY A 216 21.59 -2.89 -21.47
CA GLY A 216 20.98 -3.63 -20.37
C GLY A 216 21.46 -3.23 -18.98
N SER A 217 22.31 -2.20 -18.87
CA SER A 217 22.81 -1.65 -17.60
C SER A 217 22.61 -0.14 -17.54
N GLY A 218 22.03 0.33 -16.45
CA GLY A 218 21.78 1.75 -16.25
C GLY A 218 20.52 2.26 -16.94
N CYS A 219 20.28 3.57 -16.82
CA CYS A 219 19.07 4.21 -17.29
C CYS A 219 19.34 5.67 -17.62
N LYS A 220 18.75 6.16 -18.72
CA LYS A 220 18.60 7.60 -18.97
C LYS A 220 17.32 8.06 -18.29
N VAL A 221 17.46 9.04 -17.39
CA VAL A 221 16.35 9.60 -16.63
C VAL A 221 16.14 11.03 -17.06
N THR A 222 14.91 11.37 -17.44
CA THR A 222 14.48 12.73 -17.75
C THR A 222 13.34 13.08 -16.83
N PHE A 223 13.44 14.17 -16.08
CA PHE A 223 12.40 14.59 -15.14
C PHE A 223 12.37 16.10 -15.00
N VAL A 224 11.27 16.60 -14.44
CA VAL A 224 11.12 17.98 -13.99
C VAL A 224 11.01 17.92 -12.48
N ASP A 225 11.82 18.70 -11.78
CA ASP A 225 11.76 18.76 -10.31
C ASP A 225 10.63 19.69 -9.84
N ASP A 226 10.49 19.82 -8.51
CA ASP A 226 9.45 20.65 -7.90
C ASP A 226 9.65 22.15 -8.14
N GLU A 227 10.84 22.60 -8.54
CA GLU A 227 11.13 23.99 -8.91
C GLU A 227 10.80 24.29 -10.39
N GLY A 228 10.44 23.25 -11.16
CA GLY A 228 10.11 23.34 -12.57
C GLY A 228 11.34 23.24 -13.49
N ASP A 229 12.50 22.90 -12.93
CA ASP A 229 13.73 22.72 -13.69
C ASP A 229 13.76 21.32 -14.33
N ARG A 230 14.14 21.29 -15.61
CA ARG A 230 14.22 20.03 -16.37
C ARG A 230 15.63 19.45 -16.30
N PHE A 231 15.73 18.20 -15.89
CA PHE A 231 16.96 17.43 -15.79
C PHE A 231 16.97 16.28 -16.79
N GLU A 232 18.15 15.99 -17.32
CA GLU A 232 18.43 14.78 -18.09
C GLU A 232 19.76 14.21 -17.61
N GLU A 233 19.72 13.02 -17.02
CA GLU A 233 20.87 12.38 -16.39
C GLU A 233 21.00 10.93 -16.86
N ASN A 234 22.24 10.45 -16.95
CA ASN A 234 22.53 9.06 -17.30
C ASN A 234 23.15 8.34 -16.10
N TYR A 235 22.51 7.25 -15.68
CA TYR A 235 22.96 6.42 -14.57
C TYR A 235 23.58 5.12 -15.08
N GLU A 236 24.69 4.69 -14.48
CA GLU A 236 25.31 3.39 -14.77
C GLU A 236 24.56 2.20 -14.17
N ILE A 237 23.89 2.43 -13.03
CA ILE A 237 23.08 1.43 -12.33
C ILE A 237 21.69 2.04 -12.11
N PHE A 238 20.67 1.27 -12.47
CA PHE A 238 19.28 1.61 -12.20
C PHE A 238 18.62 0.48 -11.43
N VAL A 239 17.96 0.82 -10.33
CA VAL A 239 17.23 -0.13 -9.48
C VAL A 239 15.78 0.29 -9.50
N ASP A 240 14.94 -0.52 -10.15
CA ASP A 240 13.50 -0.35 -10.08
C ASP A 240 12.99 -0.91 -8.74
N ALA A 241 12.60 -0.01 -7.84
CA ALA A 241 12.14 -0.31 -6.49
C ALA A 241 10.65 0.05 -6.28
N ILE A 242 9.84 0.13 -7.34
CA ILE A 242 8.41 0.49 -7.25
C ILE A 242 7.52 -0.63 -6.70
N GLY A 243 8.11 -1.79 -6.39
CA GLY A 243 7.41 -2.93 -5.81
C GLY A 243 6.76 -3.85 -6.86
N GLN A 244 5.81 -4.66 -6.43
CA GLN A 244 5.12 -5.61 -7.30
C GLN A 244 3.90 -4.96 -7.95
N ARG A 245 3.83 -4.98 -9.28
CA ARG A 245 2.65 -4.51 -10.01
C ARG A 245 1.46 -5.47 -9.82
N PRO A 246 0.22 -4.95 -9.74
CA PRO A 246 -0.97 -5.78 -9.91
C PRO A 246 -0.92 -6.56 -11.22
N MET A 247 -1.35 -7.82 -11.19
CA MET A 247 -1.41 -8.70 -12.35
C MET A 247 -2.85 -8.80 -12.85
N HIS A 248 -3.05 -8.93 -14.16
CA HIS A 248 -4.35 -9.18 -14.77
C HIS A 248 -4.53 -10.66 -15.11
N PHE A 249 -5.76 -11.04 -15.47
CA PHE A 249 -6.07 -12.39 -15.95
C PHE A 249 -5.12 -12.89 -17.06
N ASN A 250 -4.71 -12.00 -17.98
CA ASN A 250 -3.82 -12.36 -19.08
C ASN A 250 -2.35 -12.55 -18.64
N ASP A 251 -1.93 -11.98 -17.51
CA ASP A 251 -0.60 -12.17 -16.93
C ASP A 251 -0.45 -13.55 -16.26
N LEU A 252 -1.54 -14.31 -16.09
CA LEU A 252 -1.48 -15.65 -15.51
C LEU A 252 -0.66 -16.59 -16.41
N PRO A 253 0.42 -17.23 -15.93
CA PRO A 253 1.30 -18.04 -16.78
C PRO A 253 0.75 -19.45 -17.06
N PHE A 254 -0.43 -19.80 -16.53
CA PHE A 254 -1.02 -21.12 -16.62
C PHE A 254 -2.27 -21.13 -17.50
N ASP A 255 -2.11 -21.42 -18.79
CA ASP A 255 -3.23 -21.37 -19.75
C ASP A 255 -4.35 -22.35 -19.42
N GLY A 256 -4.04 -23.51 -18.84
CA GLY A 256 -5.05 -24.48 -18.39
C GLY A 256 -5.92 -24.00 -17.22
N LEU A 257 -5.53 -22.93 -16.52
CA LEU A 257 -6.38 -22.26 -15.53
C LEU A 257 -7.30 -21.23 -16.19
N LYS A 258 -6.84 -20.58 -17.27
CA LYS A 258 -7.64 -19.60 -18.04
C LYS A 258 -8.86 -20.24 -18.72
N THR A 259 -8.84 -21.56 -18.94
CA THR A 259 -9.95 -22.31 -19.53
C THR A 259 -11.02 -22.64 -18.48
N GLY A 260 -11.81 -21.63 -18.09
CA GLY A 260 -13.04 -21.81 -17.31
C GLY A 260 -12.86 -22.12 -15.82
N LYS A 261 -11.64 -22.05 -15.27
CA LYS A 261 -11.38 -22.27 -13.84
C LYS A 261 -11.22 -20.99 -13.04
N VAL A 262 -10.92 -19.88 -13.71
CA VAL A 262 -10.71 -18.56 -13.11
C VAL A 262 -11.32 -17.48 -14.01
N THR A 263 -11.67 -16.33 -13.44
CA THR A 263 -12.08 -15.13 -14.17
C THR A 263 -11.44 -13.87 -13.56
N SER A 264 -11.55 -12.72 -14.23
CA SER A 264 -11.11 -11.44 -13.66
C SER A 264 -11.97 -11.02 -12.46
N GLY A 265 -11.43 -10.23 -11.55
CA GLY A 265 -12.23 -9.62 -10.48
C GLY A 265 -13.18 -8.55 -11.01
N PHE A 266 -14.37 -8.45 -10.40
CA PHE A 266 -15.36 -7.41 -10.69
C PHE A 266 -15.98 -6.89 -9.40
N LEU A 267 -16.29 -5.59 -9.37
CA LEU A 267 -17.03 -4.94 -8.29
C LEU A 267 -18.21 -4.16 -8.85
N PHE A 268 -19.36 -4.21 -8.19
CA PHE A 268 -20.55 -3.48 -8.61
C PHE A 268 -20.51 -2.04 -8.08
N PHE A 269 -21.02 -1.10 -8.87
CA PHE A 269 -21.28 0.24 -8.39
C PHE A 269 -22.53 0.25 -7.51
N LYS A 270 -22.50 1.03 -6.42
CA LYS A 270 -23.69 1.29 -5.59
C LYS A 270 -24.52 2.43 -6.20
N ASP A 271 -23.85 3.44 -6.75
CA ASP A 271 -24.44 4.64 -7.35
C ASP A 271 -24.20 4.71 -8.87
N GLU A 272 -25.28 4.86 -9.65
CA GLU A 272 -25.21 4.95 -11.12
C GLU A 272 -24.54 6.24 -11.63
N GLU A 273 -24.66 7.35 -10.91
CA GLU A 273 -24.01 8.62 -11.27
C GLU A 273 -22.50 8.48 -11.10
N ASN A 274 -22.05 7.83 -10.02
CA ASN A 274 -20.62 7.51 -9.84
C ASN A 274 -20.11 6.60 -10.95
N ALA A 275 -20.89 5.61 -11.37
CA ALA A 275 -20.54 4.76 -12.52
C ALA A 275 -20.37 5.58 -13.81
N LYS A 276 -21.29 6.50 -14.10
CA LYS A 276 -21.21 7.38 -15.27
C LYS A 276 -19.99 8.29 -15.23
N LYS A 277 -19.68 8.89 -14.08
CA LYS A 277 -18.45 9.67 -13.86
C LYS A 277 -17.20 8.82 -14.10
N HIS A 278 -17.20 7.55 -13.70
CA HIS A 278 -16.08 6.65 -13.98
C HIS A 278 -15.96 6.31 -15.46
N VAL A 279 -17.07 6.10 -16.17
CA VAL A 279 -17.06 5.88 -17.63
C VAL A 279 -16.43 7.08 -18.37
N GLU A 280 -16.72 8.31 -17.94
CA GLU A 280 -16.15 9.51 -18.56
C GLU A 280 -14.62 9.60 -18.38
N ASN A 281 -14.10 9.10 -17.27
CA ASN A 281 -12.68 9.19 -16.92
C ASN A 281 -11.86 7.95 -17.34
N ASP A 282 -12.47 6.76 -17.38
CA ASP A 282 -11.83 5.47 -17.67
C ASP A 282 -12.87 4.46 -18.21
N ALA A 283 -13.39 4.70 -19.42
CA ALA A 283 -14.46 3.89 -20.01
C ALA A 283 -14.09 2.41 -20.20
N ALA A 284 -12.81 2.04 -20.22
CA ALA A 284 -12.35 0.73 -20.66
C ALA A 284 -12.62 -0.40 -19.64
N ASN A 285 -12.85 -0.05 -18.37
CA ASN A 285 -13.03 -1.02 -17.29
C ASN A 285 -14.45 -1.04 -16.69
N VAL A 286 -15.37 -0.20 -17.15
CA VAL A 286 -16.76 -0.18 -16.66
C VAL A 286 -17.71 -0.84 -17.67
N TYR A 287 -18.56 -1.71 -17.16
CA TYR A 287 -19.50 -2.52 -17.93
C TYR A 287 -20.90 -2.42 -17.32
N ARG A 288 -21.89 -2.91 -18.07
CA ARG A 288 -23.29 -2.97 -17.65
C ARG A 288 -23.82 -4.39 -17.86
N ASP A 289 -24.49 -4.94 -16.85
CA ASP A 289 -25.11 -6.27 -16.95
C ASP A 289 -26.49 -6.20 -17.62
N ASP A 290 -27.11 -7.37 -17.83
CA ASP A 290 -28.44 -7.49 -18.46
C ASP A 290 -29.56 -6.87 -17.61
N MET A 291 -29.33 -6.67 -16.30
CA MET A 291 -30.26 -6.01 -15.39
C MET A 291 -30.04 -4.49 -15.34
N GLY A 292 -29.07 -3.98 -16.09
CA GLY A 292 -28.75 -2.57 -16.18
C GLY A 292 -27.85 -2.07 -15.05
N LYS A 293 -27.28 -2.94 -14.20
CA LYS A 293 -26.35 -2.55 -13.15
C LYS A 293 -24.95 -2.33 -13.71
N TYR A 294 -24.27 -1.31 -13.21
CA TYR A 294 -22.89 -1.03 -13.57
C TYR A 294 -21.93 -1.82 -12.70
N PHE A 295 -20.85 -2.31 -13.31
CA PHE A 295 -19.75 -2.99 -12.62
C PHE A 295 -18.40 -2.63 -13.25
N MET A 296 -17.36 -2.61 -12.43
CA MET A 296 -15.99 -2.33 -12.82
C MET A 296 -15.16 -3.60 -12.80
N LYS A 297 -14.43 -3.87 -13.88
CA LYS A 297 -13.35 -4.86 -13.91
C LYS A 297 -12.15 -4.32 -13.13
N VAL A 298 -11.72 -5.05 -12.11
CA VAL A 298 -10.54 -4.71 -11.32
C VAL A 298 -9.32 -5.53 -11.77
N THR A 299 -8.13 -5.14 -11.28
CA THR A 299 -6.91 -5.95 -11.41
C THR A 299 -7.10 -7.32 -10.74
N GLY A 300 -6.33 -8.32 -11.14
CA GLY A 300 -6.38 -9.65 -10.55
C GLY A 300 -7.58 -10.51 -10.98
N LEU A 301 -7.78 -11.58 -10.23
CA LEU A 301 -8.71 -12.66 -10.43
C LEU A 301 -9.83 -12.59 -9.38
N ALA A 302 -11.00 -13.13 -9.73
CA ALA A 302 -12.11 -13.26 -8.80
C ALA A 302 -11.85 -14.38 -7.80
N ILE A 303 -12.06 -14.06 -6.52
CA ILE A 303 -12.00 -15.00 -5.40
C ILE A 303 -13.19 -14.79 -4.46
N ASN A 304 -13.56 -15.82 -3.71
CA ASN A 304 -14.49 -15.67 -2.58
C ASN A 304 -13.76 -15.29 -1.27
N ASP A 305 -14.51 -15.22 -0.16
CA ASP A 305 -13.97 -14.89 1.16
C ASP A 305 -12.97 -15.92 1.72
N ASN A 306 -12.96 -17.13 1.16
CA ASN A 306 -12.03 -18.21 1.50
C ASN A 306 -10.88 -18.33 0.49
N PHE A 307 -10.65 -17.30 -0.33
CA PHE A 307 -9.59 -17.25 -1.35
C PHE A 307 -9.72 -18.31 -2.47
N GLN A 308 -10.87 -18.96 -2.60
CA GLN A 308 -11.12 -19.90 -3.68
C GLN A 308 -11.37 -19.15 -4.99
N ALA A 309 -10.82 -19.65 -6.09
CA ALA A 309 -11.04 -19.07 -7.40
C ALA A 309 -12.50 -19.20 -7.84
N LEU A 310 -12.99 -18.15 -8.52
CA LEU A 310 -14.30 -18.13 -9.15
C LEU A 310 -14.16 -18.25 -10.67
N ASP A 311 -15.07 -19.00 -11.29
CA ASP A 311 -15.20 -19.03 -12.75
C ASP A 311 -16.03 -17.83 -13.28
N ARG A 312 -16.22 -17.77 -14.60
CA ARG A 312 -17.00 -16.70 -15.25
C ARG A 312 -18.48 -16.62 -14.85
N PHE A 313 -19.01 -17.68 -14.24
CA PHE A 313 -20.39 -17.76 -13.76
C PHE A 313 -20.48 -17.52 -12.25
N GLY A 314 -19.36 -17.23 -11.59
CA GLY A 314 -19.27 -17.07 -10.14
C GLY A 314 -19.26 -18.41 -9.38
N ALA A 315 -19.13 -19.54 -10.08
CA ALA A 315 -19.03 -20.84 -9.42
C ALA A 315 -17.65 -21.00 -8.79
N VAL A 316 -17.65 -21.50 -7.56
CA VAL A 316 -16.43 -21.74 -6.77
C VAL A 316 -15.70 -22.96 -7.30
N ASN A 317 -14.38 -22.85 -7.49
CA ASN A 317 -13.52 -24.00 -7.68
C ASN A 317 -13.05 -24.53 -6.31
N PRO A 318 -13.56 -25.69 -5.85
CA PRO A 318 -13.30 -26.16 -4.49
C PRO A 318 -11.83 -26.51 -4.24
N SER A 319 -11.04 -26.75 -5.28
CA SER A 319 -9.65 -27.22 -5.19
C SER A 319 -8.61 -26.17 -5.59
N LEU A 320 -9.01 -24.93 -5.88
CA LEU A 320 -8.11 -23.88 -6.33
C LEU A 320 -8.22 -22.64 -5.44
N PHE A 321 -7.15 -22.35 -4.72
CA PHE A 321 -7.00 -21.17 -3.87
C PHE A 321 -5.96 -20.23 -4.45
N ILE A 322 -6.28 -18.94 -4.49
CA ILE A 322 -5.40 -17.90 -5.03
C ILE A 322 -4.97 -17.00 -3.88
N MET A 323 -3.73 -17.21 -3.41
CA MET A 323 -3.11 -16.40 -2.35
C MET A 323 -2.01 -15.46 -2.88
N ALA A 324 -1.77 -15.47 -4.20
CA ALA A 324 -0.82 -14.57 -4.81
C ALA A 324 -1.39 -13.14 -4.82
N VAL A 325 -0.93 -12.29 -3.90
CA VAL A 325 -1.39 -10.90 -3.73
C VAL A 325 -1.48 -10.12 -5.06
N PRO A 326 -0.50 -10.18 -5.98
CA PRO A 326 -0.62 -9.49 -7.27
C PRO A 326 -1.84 -9.88 -8.10
N PHE A 327 -2.32 -11.13 -7.95
CA PHE A 327 -3.50 -11.65 -8.62
C PHE A 327 -4.81 -11.44 -7.85
N ILE A 328 -4.81 -10.83 -6.67
CA ILE A 328 -6.05 -10.56 -5.91
C ILE A 328 -6.18 -9.12 -5.44
N SER A 329 -5.18 -8.27 -5.67
CA SER A 329 -5.14 -6.87 -5.23
C SER A 329 -6.25 -5.97 -5.79
N GLY A 330 -6.99 -6.45 -6.81
CA GLY A 330 -8.23 -5.83 -7.26
C GLY A 330 -9.35 -5.80 -6.23
N VAL A 331 -9.53 -6.94 -5.56
CA VAL A 331 -10.63 -7.21 -4.62
C VAL A 331 -10.15 -7.35 -3.17
N ASN A 332 -8.86 -7.58 -2.97
CA ASN A 332 -8.21 -7.75 -1.68
C ASN A 332 -6.89 -6.94 -1.70
N PRO A 333 -6.95 -5.60 -1.53
CA PRO A 333 -5.86 -4.65 -1.72
C PRO A 333 -4.83 -4.70 -0.58
N ASP A 334 -4.24 -5.87 -0.35
CA ASP A 334 -3.31 -6.11 0.74
C ASP A 334 -1.91 -5.58 0.45
N PHE A 335 -1.27 -5.09 1.52
CA PHE A 335 0.13 -4.76 1.56
C PHE A 335 0.84 -5.91 2.29
N SER A 336 1.18 -6.95 1.52
CA SER A 336 1.74 -8.22 1.96
C SER A 336 2.48 -8.18 3.30
N GLY A 337 1.89 -8.79 4.33
CA GLY A 337 2.49 -9.02 5.64
C GLY A 337 2.39 -10.48 6.04
N LEU A 338 3.22 -10.91 6.99
CA LEU A 338 3.11 -12.27 7.55
C LEU A 338 1.73 -12.50 8.19
N ASP A 339 1.12 -11.46 8.75
CA ASP A 339 -0.22 -11.51 9.36
C ASP A 339 -1.32 -11.82 8.34
N PHE A 340 -1.21 -11.30 7.11
CA PHE A 340 -2.10 -11.67 6.01
C PHE A 340 -1.97 -13.15 5.66
N CYS A 341 -0.72 -13.64 5.52
CA CYS A 341 -0.47 -15.05 5.21
C CYS A 341 -1.07 -15.98 6.27
N ASP A 342 -0.91 -15.63 7.55
CA ASP A 342 -1.42 -16.42 8.67
C ASP A 342 -2.95 -16.49 8.64
N THR A 343 -3.62 -15.35 8.52
CA THR A 343 -5.09 -15.32 8.54
C THR A 343 -5.71 -15.87 7.26
N ALA A 344 -5.07 -15.68 6.10
CA ALA A 344 -5.49 -16.33 4.86
C ALA A 344 -5.38 -17.86 4.98
N ALA A 345 -4.27 -18.37 5.54
CA ALA A 345 -4.07 -19.79 5.77
C ALA A 345 -5.09 -20.36 6.76
N GLU A 346 -5.38 -19.66 7.86
CA GLU A 346 -6.40 -20.05 8.84
C GLU A 346 -7.78 -20.18 8.20
N ARG A 347 -8.19 -19.19 7.38
CA ARG A 347 -9.48 -19.23 6.66
C ARG A 347 -9.58 -20.42 5.71
N ILE A 348 -8.51 -20.69 4.96
CA ILE A 348 -8.46 -21.83 4.04
C ILE A 348 -8.52 -23.15 4.82
N ALA A 349 -7.75 -23.28 5.91
CA ALA A 349 -7.74 -24.48 6.74
C ALA A 349 -9.10 -24.76 7.38
N ASN A 350 -9.75 -23.73 7.93
CA ASN A 350 -11.10 -23.84 8.50
C ASN A 350 -12.13 -24.25 7.45
N MET A 351 -12.05 -23.70 6.24
CA MET A 351 -12.95 -24.08 5.15
C MET A 351 -12.74 -25.53 4.72
N LEU A 352 -11.50 -25.98 4.60
CA LEU A 352 -11.17 -27.37 4.28
C LEU A 352 -11.63 -28.34 5.38
N GLY A 353 -11.40 -28.01 6.65
CA GLY A 353 -11.79 -28.85 7.79
C GLY A 353 -13.29 -28.95 8.00
N ASN A 354 -14.07 -27.92 7.65
CA ASN A 354 -15.53 -27.97 7.73
C ASN A 354 -16.15 -28.84 6.62
N ASN A 355 -15.51 -28.98 5.47
CA ASN A 355 -15.98 -29.85 4.39
C ASN A 355 -15.76 -31.35 4.66
N ASP A 356 -14.93 -31.71 5.65
CA ASP A 356 -14.69 -33.11 6.05
C ASP A 356 -15.73 -33.60 7.10
N MET A 357 -16.65 -32.74 7.56
CA MET A 357 -17.68 -33.05 8.55
C MET A 357 -19.09 -33.28 7.99
N ASP A 358 -19.26 -33.18 6.67
CA ASP A 358 -20.48 -33.55 5.91
C ASP A 358 -20.19 -34.74 4.98
#